data_AF-A0A4V2B900-F1
#
_entry.id   AF-A0A4V2B900-F1
#
_cell.length_a   1.000
_cell.length_b   1.000
_cell.length_c   1.000
_cell.angle_alpha   90.00
_cell.angle_beta   90.00
_cell.angle_gamma   90.00
#
_symmetry.space_group_name_H-M   'P 1'
#
loop_
_entity.id
_entity.type
_entity.pdbx_description
1 polymer ?
#
loop_
_entity_poly.entity_id
_entity_poly.type
_entity_poly.pdbx_seq_one_letter_code
_entity_poly.pdbx_strand_id
1 'polypeptide(L)'
;MRLPIVRKPIRVNPDSRRVIARFFFNGNDRAKQVLQRVMVISEDTAFGIVSPLLQEYSKRHRNITRVLNRHCSKLKPLFEELGIDFDTLTVYRKLLIGSYFTHEYSIESAAFFNPSIVDDPDQTELEDGQRRVIMSFRAVGEGHISSITFRRALFDKNNNITVLPAGNYIDEAEIVRNAVYNKRLFFEKAVTTQINIDVLKELESKLDHHFEYSNLRRIILDSQKLQENDMQKLEYDKVLWLADSYYEIVFSLDTDIS
;
A
#
# COMPACT_ATOMS: atom_id res chain seq x y z
N MET A 1 -22.25 40.99 -6.69
CA MET A 1 -21.19 41.50 -5.80
C MET A 1 -19.88 40.89 -6.26
N ARG A 2 -18.84 41.67 -6.60
CA ARG A 2 -17.53 41.10 -6.97
C ARG A 2 -16.73 40.90 -5.69
N LEU A 3 -16.33 39.66 -5.39
CA LEU A 3 -15.46 39.35 -4.27
C LEU A 3 -14.02 39.76 -4.65
N PRO A 4 -13.34 40.63 -3.87
CA PRO A 4 -11.93 40.92 -4.10
C PRO A 4 -11.10 39.68 -3.77
N ILE A 5 -10.33 39.19 -4.74
CA ILE A 5 -9.47 38.01 -4.58
C ILE A 5 -8.02 38.49 -4.49
N VAL A 6 -7.34 38.15 -3.38
CA VAL A 6 -5.90 38.38 -3.20
C VAL A 6 -5.18 37.03 -3.23
N ARG A 7 -4.37 36.79 -4.26
CA ARG A 7 -3.61 35.55 -4.41
C ARG A 7 -2.32 35.62 -3.60
N LYS A 8 -2.11 34.67 -2.68
CA LYS A 8 -0.85 34.51 -1.95
C LYS A 8 0.19 33.75 -2.82
N PRO A 9 1.50 34.00 -2.68
CA PRO A 9 2.54 33.39 -3.51
C PRO A 9 2.95 31.96 -3.10
N ILE A 10 2.17 31.30 -2.24
CA ILE A 10 2.51 29.97 -1.70
C ILE A 10 2.17 28.88 -2.71
N ARG A 11 3.09 27.94 -2.90
CA ARG A 11 2.95 26.80 -3.83
C ARG A 11 3.26 25.50 -3.09
N VAL A 12 2.45 24.49 -3.36
CA VAL A 12 2.69 23.11 -2.94
C VAL A 12 2.99 22.32 -4.21
N ASN A 13 4.22 21.84 -4.33
CA ASN A 13 4.69 21.12 -5.52
C ASN A 13 4.87 19.62 -5.18
N PRO A 14 4.67 18.73 -6.16
CA PRO A 14 5.08 17.33 -6.05
C PRO A 14 6.60 17.21 -5.84
N ASP A 15 7.02 16.23 -5.05
CA ASP A 15 8.43 15.88 -4.83
C ASP A 15 8.70 14.42 -5.24
N SER A 16 9.41 14.23 -6.37
CA SER A 16 9.75 12.90 -6.88
C SER A 16 10.69 12.08 -6.00
N ARG A 17 11.27 12.69 -4.96
CA ARG A 17 12.12 11.99 -3.98
C ARG A 17 11.29 11.25 -2.94
N ARG A 18 9.98 11.51 -2.89
CA ARG A 18 9.02 10.84 -2.02
C ARG A 18 8.68 9.46 -2.57
N VAL A 19 9.50 8.49 -2.17
CA VAL A 19 9.47 7.12 -2.67
C VAL A 19 9.06 6.12 -1.60
N ILE A 20 8.41 5.04 -2.03
CA ILE A 20 8.17 3.83 -1.22
C ILE A 20 8.89 2.64 -1.85
N ALA A 21 9.29 1.67 -1.02
CA ALA A 21 9.92 0.44 -1.48
C ALA A 21 8.87 -0.64 -1.79
N ARG A 22 8.72 -1.02 -3.05
CA ARG A 22 7.73 -2.01 -3.51
C ARG A 22 8.36 -3.30 -3.98
N PHE A 23 7.59 -4.39 -3.86
CA PHE A 23 8.00 -5.69 -4.34
C PHE A 23 8.04 -5.69 -5.88
N PHE A 24 9.21 -5.98 -6.42
CA PHE A 24 9.43 -6.09 -7.86
C PHE A 24 9.51 -7.55 -8.26
N PHE A 25 8.56 -8.00 -9.08
CA PHE A 25 8.48 -9.40 -9.48
C PHE A 25 8.09 -9.55 -10.95
N ASN A 26 9.00 -10.10 -11.76
CA ASN A 26 8.84 -10.26 -13.21
C ASN A 26 8.61 -11.72 -13.62
N GLY A 27 7.85 -12.47 -12.80
CA GLY A 27 7.51 -13.87 -13.08
C GLY A 27 8.52 -14.89 -12.54
N ASN A 28 8.05 -16.14 -12.42
CA ASN A 28 8.77 -17.23 -11.74
C ASN A 28 10.11 -17.55 -12.42
N ASP A 29 10.15 -17.68 -13.75
CA ASP A 29 11.38 -18.09 -14.47
C ASP A 29 12.50 -17.07 -14.29
N ARG A 30 12.18 -15.78 -14.43
CA ARG A 30 13.16 -14.72 -14.23
C ARG A 30 13.60 -14.65 -12.77
N ALA A 31 12.67 -14.80 -11.83
CA ALA A 31 12.97 -14.83 -10.42
C ALA A 31 13.94 -15.97 -10.07
N LYS A 32 13.68 -17.19 -10.54
CA LYS A 32 14.55 -18.35 -10.34
C LYS A 32 15.96 -18.13 -10.89
N GLN A 33 16.10 -17.55 -12.08
CA GLN A 33 17.41 -17.21 -12.64
C GLN A 33 18.19 -16.22 -11.75
N VAL A 34 17.50 -15.21 -11.21
CA VAL A 34 18.12 -14.24 -10.29
C VAL A 34 18.54 -14.94 -9.00
N LEU A 35 17.66 -15.76 -8.41
CA LEU A 35 17.97 -16.54 -7.21
C LEU A 35 19.22 -17.40 -7.41
N GLN A 36 19.26 -18.21 -8.47
CA GLN A 36 20.41 -19.06 -8.78
C GLN A 36 21.71 -18.27 -8.91
N ARG A 37 21.68 -17.09 -9.56
CA ARG A 37 22.86 -16.21 -9.68
C ARG A 37 23.33 -15.67 -8.33
N VAL A 38 22.40 -15.24 -7.49
CA VAL A 38 22.72 -14.71 -6.16
C VAL A 38 23.26 -15.82 -5.24
N MET A 39 22.77 -17.05 -5.39
CA MET A 39 23.21 -18.19 -4.58
C MET A 39 24.67 -18.59 -4.82
N VAL A 40 25.25 -18.27 -5.98
CA VAL A 40 26.66 -18.54 -6.30
C VAL A 40 27.61 -17.46 -5.73
N ILE A 41 27.08 -16.32 -5.27
CA ILE A 41 27.88 -15.25 -4.67
C ILE A 41 28.40 -15.70 -3.30
N SER A 42 29.67 -15.43 -2.99
CA SER A 42 30.24 -15.72 -1.67
C SER A 42 29.64 -14.84 -0.58
N GLU A 43 29.62 -15.30 0.67
CA GLU A 43 29.08 -14.52 1.80
C GLU A 43 29.77 -13.16 1.96
N ASP A 44 31.11 -13.12 1.85
CA ASP A 44 31.89 -11.88 1.96
C ASP A 44 31.49 -10.86 0.87
N THR A 45 31.25 -11.35 -0.35
CA THR A 45 30.83 -10.49 -1.46
C THR A 45 29.39 -10.01 -1.25
N ALA A 46 28.50 -10.88 -0.77
CA ALA A 46 27.12 -10.50 -0.45
C ALA A 46 27.07 -9.41 0.62
N PHE A 47 27.88 -9.54 1.68
CA PHE A 47 28.04 -8.50 2.69
C PHE A 47 28.59 -7.19 2.11
N GLY A 48 29.64 -7.27 1.28
CA GLY A 48 30.26 -6.12 0.63
C GLY A 48 29.30 -5.33 -0.29
N ILE A 49 28.32 -6.00 -0.89
CA ILE A 49 27.26 -5.37 -1.70
C ILE A 49 26.16 -4.77 -0.81
N VAL A 50 25.70 -5.53 0.18
CA VAL A 50 24.54 -5.13 1.00
C VAL A 50 24.87 -3.99 1.95
N SER A 51 26.06 -3.95 2.54
CA SER A 51 26.39 -2.95 3.56
C SER A 51 26.31 -1.50 3.03
N PRO A 52 26.95 -1.14 1.89
CA PRO A 52 26.80 0.19 1.30
C PRO A 52 25.36 0.50 0.87
N LEU A 53 24.66 -0.51 0.33
CA LEU A 53 23.27 -0.38 -0.10
C LEU A 53 22.36 0.03 1.07
N LEU A 54 22.49 -0.62 2.23
CA LEU A 54 21.72 -0.27 3.43
C LEU A 54 22.02 1.15 3.93
N GLN A 55 23.28 1.59 3.84
CA GLN A 55 23.66 2.97 4.22
C GLN A 55 22.98 3.99 3.31
N GLU A 56 22.92 3.75 2.00
CA GLU A 56 22.24 4.65 1.07
C GLU A 56 20.73 4.73 1.36
N TYR A 57 20.07 3.57 1.50
CA TYR A 57 18.63 3.51 1.75
C TYR A 57 18.22 4.04 3.13
N SER A 58 19.09 3.97 4.15
CA SER A 58 18.79 4.49 5.50
C SER A 58 18.43 5.99 5.52
N LYS A 59 18.87 6.73 4.49
CA LYS A 59 18.54 8.16 4.34
C LYS A 59 17.15 8.42 3.79
N ARG A 60 16.54 7.42 3.14
CA ARG A 60 15.24 7.52 2.44
C ARG A 60 14.15 6.65 3.07
N HIS A 61 14.53 5.59 3.79
CA HIS A 61 13.61 4.61 4.37
C HIS A 61 13.92 4.36 5.84
N ARG A 62 12.91 4.42 6.72
CA ARG A 62 13.08 4.18 8.16
C ARG A 62 13.50 2.74 8.49
N ASN A 63 13.03 1.75 7.74
CA ASN A 63 13.30 0.33 8.05
C ASN A 63 13.41 -0.53 6.77
N ILE A 64 14.39 -0.21 5.92
CA ILE A 64 14.57 -0.91 4.64
C ILE A 64 14.84 -2.41 4.83
N THR A 65 15.59 -2.82 5.86
CA THR A 65 15.91 -4.24 6.11
C THR A 65 14.66 -5.08 6.35
N ARG A 66 13.65 -4.53 7.07
CA ARG A 66 12.34 -5.17 7.24
C ARG A 66 11.65 -5.40 5.88
N VAL A 67 11.69 -4.40 5.00
CA VAL A 67 11.11 -4.49 3.65
C VAL A 67 11.82 -5.54 2.81
N LEU A 68 13.16 -5.52 2.77
CA LEU A 68 13.95 -6.48 2.00
C LEU A 68 13.71 -7.93 2.47
N ASN A 69 13.68 -8.17 3.78
CA ASN A 69 13.38 -9.48 4.33
C ASN A 69 11.96 -9.94 4.00
N ARG A 70 10.97 -9.04 4.04
CA ARG A 70 9.59 -9.32 3.62
C ARG A 70 9.54 -9.72 2.15
N HIS A 71 10.24 -9.00 1.28
CA HIS A 71 10.33 -9.30 -0.15
C HIS A 71 11.03 -10.63 -0.43
N CYS A 72 12.14 -10.91 0.26
CA CYS A 72 12.79 -12.21 0.18
C CYS A 72 11.86 -13.36 0.63
N SER A 73 11.07 -13.14 1.69
CA SER A 73 10.14 -14.14 2.22
C SER A 73 9.00 -14.47 1.25
N LYS A 74 8.58 -13.52 0.39
CA LYS A 74 7.59 -13.78 -0.67
C LYS A 74 8.07 -14.81 -1.70
N LEU A 75 9.38 -15.05 -1.78
CA LEU A 75 9.99 -15.97 -2.75
C LEU A 75 10.11 -17.41 -2.23
N LYS A 76 9.71 -17.69 -0.98
CA LYS A 76 9.78 -19.04 -0.37
C LYS A 76 9.29 -20.17 -1.28
N PRO A 77 8.14 -20.07 -1.98
CA PRO A 77 7.70 -21.13 -2.89
C PRO A 77 8.71 -21.45 -4.00
N LEU A 78 9.42 -20.43 -4.51
CA LEU A 78 10.43 -20.61 -5.55
C LEU A 78 11.71 -21.28 -5.02
N PHE A 79 12.04 -21.07 -3.74
CA PHE A 79 13.16 -21.79 -3.11
C PHE A 79 12.85 -23.28 -2.98
N GLU A 80 11.62 -23.64 -2.60
CA GLU A 80 11.16 -25.04 -2.55
C GLU A 80 11.26 -25.70 -3.94
N GLU A 81 10.78 -25.02 -4.98
CA GLU A 81 10.88 -25.50 -6.38
C GLU A 81 12.33 -25.65 -6.87
N LEU A 82 13.27 -24.88 -6.32
CA LEU A 82 14.69 -24.96 -6.63
C LEU A 82 15.45 -25.98 -5.76
N GLY A 83 14.78 -26.59 -4.77
CA GLY A 83 15.41 -27.51 -3.81
C GLY A 83 16.39 -26.82 -2.87
N ILE A 84 16.19 -25.53 -2.56
CA ILE A 84 17.05 -24.74 -1.68
C ILE A 84 16.33 -24.53 -0.35
N ASP A 85 16.98 -24.89 0.75
CA ASP A 85 16.45 -24.64 2.09
C ASP A 85 16.57 -23.14 2.45
N PHE A 86 15.42 -22.46 2.51
CA PHE A 86 15.33 -21.04 2.83
C PHE A 86 15.89 -20.68 4.22
N ASP A 87 15.78 -21.59 5.18
CA ASP A 87 16.16 -21.30 6.56
C ASP A 87 17.68 -21.36 6.77
N THR A 88 18.40 -22.02 5.85
CA THR A 88 19.88 -22.03 5.83
C THR A 88 20.51 -20.73 5.31
N LEU A 89 19.73 -19.85 4.67
CA LEU A 89 20.24 -18.60 4.12
C LEU A 89 20.72 -17.66 5.24
N THR A 90 21.91 -17.10 5.07
CA THR A 90 22.44 -16.07 5.97
C THR A 90 21.61 -14.77 5.90
N VAL A 91 21.76 -13.93 6.92
CA VAL A 91 21.07 -12.63 7.01
C VAL A 91 21.40 -11.76 5.78
N TYR A 92 22.68 -11.62 5.42
CA TYR A 92 23.08 -10.78 4.28
C TYR A 92 22.61 -11.35 2.95
N ARG A 93 22.54 -12.68 2.80
CA ARG A 93 21.98 -13.30 1.59
C ARG A 93 20.49 -13.04 1.46
N LYS A 94 19.72 -13.15 2.54
CA LYS A 94 18.29 -12.80 2.55
C LYS A 94 18.08 -11.32 2.17
N LEU A 95 18.90 -10.41 2.71
CA LEU A 95 18.85 -8.99 2.37
C LEU A 95 19.24 -8.71 0.91
N LEU A 96 20.29 -9.37 0.41
CA LEU A 96 20.73 -9.23 -0.98
C LEU A 96 19.63 -9.69 -1.94
N ILE A 97 19.08 -10.88 -1.71
CA ILE A 97 17.95 -11.40 -2.49
C ILE A 97 16.78 -10.43 -2.41
N GLY A 98 16.38 -10.00 -1.21
CA GLY A 98 15.33 -9.01 -1.01
C GLY A 98 15.54 -7.74 -1.86
N SER A 99 16.77 -7.22 -1.93
CA SER A 99 17.11 -6.02 -2.69
C SER A 99 16.88 -6.17 -4.20
N TYR A 100 17.23 -7.32 -4.80
CA TYR A 100 16.97 -7.57 -6.23
C TYR A 100 15.49 -7.62 -6.60
N PHE A 101 14.62 -7.91 -5.63
CA PHE A 101 13.16 -7.93 -5.79
C PHE A 101 12.50 -6.71 -5.14
N THR A 102 13.24 -5.60 -5.02
CA THR A 102 12.73 -4.34 -4.50
C THR A 102 13.04 -3.20 -5.47
N HIS A 103 12.06 -2.34 -5.74
CA HIS A 103 12.29 -1.05 -6.40
C HIS A 103 11.71 0.09 -5.56
N GLU A 104 12.26 1.29 -5.74
CA GLU A 104 11.64 2.52 -5.26
C GLU A 104 10.58 2.98 -6.26
N TYR A 105 9.44 3.42 -5.74
CA TYR A 105 8.32 3.96 -6.50
C TYR A 105 7.99 5.35 -5.97
N SER A 106 8.10 6.39 -6.80
CA SER A 106 7.73 7.75 -6.40
C SER A 106 6.22 7.95 -6.40
N ILE A 107 5.65 8.31 -5.24
CA ILE A 107 4.19 8.47 -5.06
C ILE A 107 3.63 9.79 -5.61
N GLU A 108 4.50 10.79 -5.79
CA GLU A 108 4.14 12.13 -6.29
C GLU A 108 5.15 12.62 -7.33
N SER A 109 5.43 11.80 -8.35
CA SER A 109 6.43 12.12 -9.38
C SER A 109 5.95 13.10 -10.44
N ALA A 110 4.63 13.19 -10.70
CA ALA A 110 4.09 13.93 -11.82
C ALA A 110 3.37 15.21 -11.41
N ALA A 111 2.27 15.10 -10.66
CA ALA A 111 1.39 16.24 -10.37
C ALA A 111 0.48 16.00 -9.16
N PHE A 112 -0.02 17.13 -8.61
CA PHE A 112 -1.11 17.16 -7.65
C PHE A 112 -2.40 17.67 -8.29
N PHE A 113 -3.50 17.06 -7.90
CA PHE A 113 -4.85 17.41 -8.35
C PHE A 113 -5.82 17.49 -7.18
N ASN A 114 -6.96 18.13 -7.43
CA ASN A 114 -8.13 18.17 -6.54
C ASN A 114 -7.78 18.48 -5.08
N PRO A 115 -7.17 19.63 -4.79
CA PRO A 115 -6.88 20.01 -3.41
C PRO A 115 -8.19 20.18 -2.63
N SER A 116 -8.24 19.60 -1.44
CA SER A 116 -9.30 19.83 -0.45
C SER A 116 -8.66 20.22 0.87
N ILE A 117 -9.43 20.88 1.75
CA ILE A 117 -8.94 21.38 3.03
C ILE A 117 -9.98 21.17 4.13
N VAL A 118 -9.50 20.79 5.32
CA VAL A 118 -10.30 20.67 6.54
C VAL A 118 -9.52 21.25 7.72
N ASP A 119 -10.23 21.61 8.79
CA ASP A 119 -9.58 21.95 10.05
C ASP A 119 -8.84 20.71 10.59
N ASP A 120 -7.62 20.89 11.10
CA ASP A 120 -6.91 19.82 11.80
C ASP A 120 -7.68 19.46 13.09
N PRO A 121 -7.88 18.18 13.43
CA PRO A 121 -8.57 17.80 14.66
C PRO A 121 -7.94 18.41 15.92
N ASP A 122 -6.63 18.67 15.89
CA ASP A 122 -5.93 19.37 16.94
C ASP A 122 -5.73 20.85 16.58
N GLN A 123 -6.29 21.73 17.41
CA GLN A 123 -6.16 23.20 17.34
C GLN A 123 -5.52 23.77 18.63
N THR A 124 -4.90 22.93 19.46
CA THR A 124 -4.21 23.39 20.67
C THR A 124 -2.94 24.18 20.33
N GLU A 125 -2.49 25.00 21.27
CA GLU A 125 -1.26 25.82 21.15
C GLU A 125 -1.27 26.81 19.96
N LEU A 126 -2.45 27.32 19.61
CA LEU A 126 -2.64 28.35 18.59
C LEU A 126 -2.91 29.71 19.22
N GLU A 127 -2.43 30.78 18.57
CA GLU A 127 -2.80 32.15 18.96
C GLU A 127 -4.19 32.52 18.44
N ASP A 128 -4.81 33.53 19.04
CA ASP A 128 -6.10 34.06 18.58
C ASP A 128 -6.05 34.46 17.09
N GLY A 129 -7.00 33.93 16.32
CA GLY A 129 -7.10 34.15 14.88
C GLY A 129 -6.21 33.24 14.04
N GLN A 130 -5.43 32.33 14.64
CA GLN A 130 -4.75 31.25 13.91
C GLN A 130 -5.67 30.05 13.70
N ARG A 131 -5.35 29.24 12.69
CA ARG A 131 -6.07 28.00 12.40
C ARG A 131 -5.15 26.98 11.74
N ARG A 132 -5.07 25.78 12.32
CA ARG A 132 -4.33 24.64 11.74
C ARG A 132 -5.25 23.88 10.80
N VAL A 133 -4.72 23.41 9.68
CA VAL A 133 -5.51 22.73 8.65
C VAL A 133 -4.76 21.54 8.07
N ILE A 134 -5.52 20.59 7.56
CA ILE A 134 -5.03 19.48 6.76
C ILE A 134 -5.51 19.69 5.34
N MET A 135 -4.58 19.66 4.39
CA MET A 135 -4.85 19.69 2.96
C MET A 135 -4.63 18.30 2.39
N SER A 136 -5.54 17.84 1.53
CA SER A 136 -5.39 16.59 0.78
C SER A 136 -5.15 16.88 -0.69
N PHE A 137 -4.31 16.06 -1.32
CA PHE A 137 -4.06 16.10 -2.77
C PHE A 137 -4.20 14.70 -3.35
N ARG A 138 -4.80 14.61 -4.54
CA ARG A 138 -4.60 13.46 -5.41
C ARG A 138 -3.22 13.60 -6.05
N ALA A 139 -2.26 12.81 -5.57
CA ALA A 139 -0.93 12.69 -6.15
C ALA A 139 -0.93 11.69 -7.29
N VAL A 140 -0.18 11.98 -8.35
CA VAL A 140 0.09 11.04 -9.43
C VAL A 140 1.55 10.65 -9.36
N GLY A 141 1.77 9.37 -9.08
CA GLY A 141 3.10 8.76 -9.05
C GLY A 141 3.49 8.16 -10.39
N GLU A 142 4.57 7.36 -10.35
CA GLU A 142 5.06 6.63 -11.51
C GLU A 142 3.97 5.71 -12.10
N GLY A 143 4.00 5.49 -13.42
CA GLY A 143 2.96 4.69 -14.09
C GLY A 143 1.54 5.27 -13.98
N HIS A 144 1.40 6.55 -13.61
CA HIS A 144 0.13 7.26 -13.44
C HIS A 144 -0.80 6.69 -12.34
N ILE A 145 -0.26 5.91 -11.40
CA ILE A 145 -1.05 5.41 -10.28
C ILE A 145 -1.29 6.57 -9.31
N SER A 146 -2.56 6.78 -8.97
CA SER A 146 -2.97 7.85 -8.06
C SER A 146 -2.83 7.43 -6.60
N SER A 147 -2.41 8.37 -5.76
CA SER A 147 -2.37 8.22 -4.30
C SER A 147 -3.04 9.43 -3.65
N ILE A 148 -3.53 9.27 -2.43
CA ILE A 148 -3.98 10.41 -1.62
C ILE A 148 -2.80 10.79 -0.71
N THR A 149 -2.43 12.06 -0.74
CA THR A 149 -1.35 12.60 0.10
C THR A 149 -1.87 13.78 0.89
N PHE A 150 -1.27 14.03 2.05
CA PHE A 150 -1.68 15.12 2.93
C PHE A 150 -0.55 16.10 3.17
N ARG A 151 -0.91 17.34 3.49
CA ARG A 151 -0.01 18.38 4.00
C ARG A 151 -0.71 19.09 5.13
N ARG A 152 0.05 19.45 6.17
CA ARG A 152 -0.43 20.35 7.21
C ARG A 152 -0.10 21.78 6.85
N ALA A 153 -0.97 22.71 7.22
CA ALA A 153 -0.67 24.13 7.12
C ALA A 153 -1.25 24.90 8.31
N LEU A 154 -0.72 26.10 8.52
CA LEU A 154 -1.19 27.07 9.49
C LEU A 154 -1.63 28.34 8.78
N PHE A 155 -2.85 28.78 9.02
CA PHE A 155 -3.30 30.13 8.70
C PHE A 155 -3.09 31.03 9.90
N ASP A 156 -2.49 32.20 9.68
CA ASP A 156 -2.42 33.26 10.70
C ASP A 156 -3.63 34.20 10.65
N LYS A 157 -3.72 35.12 11.62
CA LYS A 157 -4.77 36.15 11.71
C LYS A 157 -4.89 37.07 10.49
N ASN A 158 -3.86 37.12 9.63
CA ASN A 158 -3.82 37.91 8.40
C ASN A 158 -4.08 37.05 7.15
N ASN A 159 -4.54 35.80 7.33
CA ASN A 159 -4.74 34.80 6.30
C ASN A 159 -3.46 34.48 5.50
N ASN A 160 -2.28 34.65 6.11
CA ASN A 160 -1.05 34.08 5.55
C ASN A 160 -1.04 32.58 5.84
N ILE A 161 -0.68 31.80 4.83
CA ILE A 161 -0.59 30.34 4.92
C ILE A 161 0.87 29.91 5.01
N THR A 162 1.18 29.10 6.02
CA THR A 162 2.47 28.43 6.16
C THR A 162 2.22 26.93 5.99
N VAL A 163 2.68 26.36 4.88
CA VAL A 163 2.59 24.91 4.65
C VAL A 163 3.78 24.24 5.32
N LEU A 164 3.51 23.28 6.20
CA LEU A 164 4.55 22.53 6.89
C LEU A 164 5.25 21.58 5.90
N PRO A 165 6.58 21.38 6.03
CA PRO A 165 7.29 20.42 5.20
C PRO A 165 6.74 19.01 5.47
N ALA A 166 6.62 18.22 4.41
CA ALA A 166 6.16 16.85 4.56
C ALA A 166 7.29 15.92 5.03
N GLY A 167 6.93 14.79 5.64
CA GLY A 167 7.89 13.79 6.05
C GLY A 167 8.65 13.18 4.87
N ASN A 168 9.98 13.09 4.96
CA ASN A 168 10.80 12.43 3.94
C ASN A 168 10.63 10.91 3.92
N TYR A 169 10.21 10.33 5.04
CA TYR A 169 10.05 8.89 5.21
C TYR A 169 8.59 8.51 5.04
N ILE A 170 8.30 7.77 3.98
CA ILE A 170 6.96 7.29 3.66
C ILE A 170 6.95 5.80 3.89
N ASP A 171 5.98 5.32 4.66
CA ASP A 171 5.77 3.88 4.85
C ASP A 171 4.53 3.44 4.08
N GLU A 172 4.56 2.22 3.55
CA GLU A 172 3.37 1.60 3.01
C GLU A 172 2.53 1.07 4.18
N ALA A 173 1.22 1.34 4.15
CA ALA A 173 0.34 0.87 5.20
C ALA A 173 0.34 -0.67 5.25
N GLU A 174 0.31 -1.24 6.45
CA GLU A 174 0.12 -2.67 6.59
C GLU A 174 -1.35 -2.98 6.36
N ILE A 175 -1.61 -3.81 5.34
CA ILE A 175 -2.95 -4.29 5.04
C ILE A 175 -3.26 -5.39 6.05
N VAL A 176 -4.09 -5.06 7.04
CA VAL A 176 -4.59 -6.01 8.02
C VAL A 176 -5.80 -6.70 7.41
N ARG A 177 -5.57 -7.92 6.92
CA ARG A 177 -6.65 -8.82 6.47
C ARG A 177 -7.25 -9.58 7.65
N ASN A 178 -7.69 -8.87 8.68
CA ASN A 178 -8.43 -9.45 9.82
C ASN A 178 -9.93 -9.22 9.65
N ALA A 179 -10.45 -9.56 8.47
CA ALA A 179 -11.84 -9.34 8.19
C ALA A 179 -12.65 -10.55 8.68
N VAL A 180 -12.99 -10.53 9.97
CA VAL A 180 -14.26 -11.13 10.37
C VAL A 180 -15.35 -10.23 9.77
N TYR A 181 -15.89 -10.63 8.63
CA TYR A 181 -16.90 -9.89 7.91
C TYR A 181 -18.25 -10.02 8.64
N ASN A 182 -18.93 -8.90 8.84
CA ASN A 182 -20.33 -8.94 9.21
C ASN A 182 -21.18 -9.20 7.96
N LYS A 183 -21.91 -10.32 7.93
CA LYS A 183 -22.70 -10.76 6.78
C LYS A 183 -23.62 -9.66 6.25
N ARG A 184 -24.41 -9.01 7.11
CA ARG A 184 -25.37 -7.99 6.68
C ARG A 184 -24.68 -6.83 5.96
N LEU A 185 -23.65 -6.25 6.58
CA LEU A 185 -22.92 -5.11 6.01
C LEU A 185 -22.18 -5.48 4.72
N PHE A 186 -21.72 -6.73 4.60
CA PHE A 186 -21.06 -7.21 3.40
C PHE A 186 -22.03 -7.29 2.21
N PHE A 187 -23.18 -7.94 2.40
CA PHE A 187 -24.17 -8.12 1.33
C PHE A 187 -24.93 -6.85 0.97
N GLU A 188 -25.14 -5.90 1.90
CA GLU A 188 -25.68 -4.57 1.59
C GLU A 188 -24.80 -3.83 0.56
N LYS A 189 -23.47 -3.88 0.71
CA LYS A 189 -22.57 -3.30 -0.29
C LYS A 189 -22.52 -4.13 -1.58
N ALA A 190 -22.59 -5.46 -1.47
CA ALA A 190 -22.56 -6.35 -2.64
C ALA A 190 -23.69 -6.06 -3.65
N VAL A 191 -24.89 -5.75 -3.13
CA VAL A 191 -26.04 -5.32 -3.95
C VAL A 191 -25.76 -4.02 -4.70
N THR A 192 -24.98 -3.11 -4.09
CA THR A 192 -24.62 -1.82 -4.71
C THR A 192 -23.62 -1.99 -5.88
N THR A 193 -22.84 -3.08 -5.88
CA THR A 193 -21.81 -3.39 -6.90
C THR A 193 -22.33 -4.13 -8.14
N GLN A 194 -23.65 -4.23 -8.36
CA GLN A 194 -24.26 -4.89 -9.53
C GLN A 194 -23.80 -6.36 -9.71
N ILE A 195 -23.61 -7.08 -8.61
CA ILE A 195 -23.34 -8.52 -8.62
C ILE A 195 -24.66 -9.28 -8.80
N ASN A 196 -24.64 -10.40 -9.52
CA ASN A 196 -25.81 -11.24 -9.69
C ASN A 196 -26.46 -11.65 -8.35
N ILE A 197 -27.77 -11.36 -8.20
CA ILE A 197 -28.53 -11.56 -6.96
C ILE A 197 -28.60 -13.04 -6.55
N ASP A 198 -28.66 -13.97 -7.50
CA ASP A 198 -28.77 -15.41 -7.20
C ASP A 198 -27.45 -15.93 -6.63
N VAL A 199 -26.32 -15.46 -7.16
CA VAL A 199 -24.98 -15.73 -6.60
C VAL A 199 -24.88 -15.18 -5.18
N LEU A 200 -25.37 -13.95 -4.94
CA LEU A 200 -25.35 -13.36 -3.61
C LEU A 200 -26.18 -14.18 -2.62
N LYS A 201 -27.41 -14.59 -2.98
CA LYS A 201 -28.28 -15.40 -2.11
C LYS A 201 -27.68 -16.77 -1.80
N GLU A 202 -27.09 -17.42 -2.81
CA GLU A 202 -26.42 -18.70 -2.61
C GLU A 202 -25.30 -18.58 -1.59
N LEU A 203 -24.40 -17.61 -1.77
CA LEU A 203 -23.27 -17.39 -0.86
C LEU A 203 -23.75 -16.96 0.53
N GLU A 204 -24.74 -16.08 0.61
CA GLU A 204 -25.32 -15.62 1.87
C GLU A 204 -25.88 -16.78 2.71
N SER A 205 -26.48 -17.78 2.07
CA SER A 205 -27.03 -18.97 2.73
C SER A 205 -25.96 -19.91 3.31
N LYS A 206 -24.72 -19.86 2.78
CA LYS A 206 -23.61 -20.75 3.14
C LYS A 206 -22.64 -20.15 4.15
N LEU A 207 -22.76 -18.86 4.45
CA LEU A 207 -21.88 -18.14 5.37
C LEU A 207 -22.50 -18.02 6.76
N ASP A 208 -21.69 -17.79 7.79
CA ASP A 208 -22.18 -17.46 9.13
C ASP A 208 -22.43 -15.94 9.27
N HIS A 209 -23.10 -15.51 10.34
CA HIS A 209 -23.33 -14.07 10.62
C HIS A 209 -22.02 -13.26 10.65
N HIS A 210 -20.96 -13.90 11.14
CA HIS A 210 -19.59 -13.43 11.10
C HIS A 210 -18.77 -14.50 10.39
N PHE A 211 -18.08 -14.14 9.31
CA PHE A 211 -17.29 -15.11 8.53
C PHE A 211 -15.92 -14.56 8.19
N GLU A 212 -14.96 -15.44 7.95
CA GLU A 212 -13.60 -15.08 7.54
C GLU A 212 -13.42 -15.13 6.02
N TYR A 213 -12.43 -14.39 5.52
CA TYR A 213 -12.04 -14.40 4.10
C TYR A 213 -11.71 -15.81 3.60
N SER A 214 -11.00 -16.59 4.43
CA SER A 214 -10.62 -17.98 4.14
C SER A 214 -11.85 -18.84 3.83
N ASN A 215 -12.90 -18.71 4.64
CA ASN A 215 -14.15 -19.44 4.47
C ASN A 215 -14.92 -18.97 3.23
N LEU A 216 -15.03 -17.64 3.03
CA LEU A 216 -15.65 -17.07 1.82
C LEU A 216 -14.96 -17.58 0.55
N ARG A 217 -13.62 -17.51 0.50
CA ARG A 217 -12.83 -17.95 -0.65
C ARG A 217 -13.02 -19.42 -0.94
N ARG A 218 -13.06 -20.26 0.09
CA ARG A 218 -13.32 -21.69 -0.07
C ARG A 218 -14.71 -21.94 -0.68
N ILE A 219 -15.75 -21.33 -0.12
CA ILE A 219 -17.14 -21.47 -0.62
C ILE A 219 -17.24 -21.02 -2.07
N ILE A 220 -16.62 -19.89 -2.42
CA ILE A 220 -16.60 -19.38 -3.80
C ILE A 220 -15.92 -20.37 -4.74
N LEU A 221 -14.73 -20.87 -4.40
CA LEU A 221 -14.02 -21.83 -5.24
C LEU A 221 -14.81 -23.13 -5.44
N ASP A 222 -15.52 -23.59 -4.41
CA ASP A 222 -16.35 -24.78 -4.52
C ASP A 222 -17.61 -24.53 -5.35
N SER A 223 -18.26 -23.37 -5.21
CA SER A 223 -19.39 -22.98 -6.07
C SER A 223 -18.97 -22.77 -7.52
N GLN A 224 -17.77 -22.24 -7.80
CA GLN A 224 -17.23 -22.06 -9.14
C GLN A 224 -16.96 -23.40 -9.87
N LYS A 225 -16.56 -24.45 -9.14
CA LYS A 225 -16.36 -25.80 -9.74
C LYS A 225 -17.65 -26.40 -10.27
N LEU A 226 -18.80 -25.97 -9.75
CA LEU A 226 -20.12 -26.42 -10.18
C LEU A 226 -20.66 -25.64 -11.37
N GLN A 227 -19.98 -24.56 -11.78
CA GLN A 227 -20.39 -23.75 -12.94
C GLN A 227 -19.61 -24.16 -14.19
N GLU A 228 -20.34 -24.43 -15.27
CA GLU A 228 -19.73 -24.72 -16.58
C GLU A 228 -19.37 -23.43 -17.33
N ASN A 229 -20.08 -22.33 -17.06
CA ASN A 229 -19.95 -21.05 -17.78
C ASN A 229 -18.98 -20.08 -17.08
N ASP A 230 -18.00 -19.58 -17.83
CA ASP A 230 -17.02 -18.60 -17.33
C ASP A 230 -17.66 -17.26 -16.93
N MET A 231 -18.77 -16.85 -17.56
CA MET A 231 -19.52 -15.66 -17.14
C MET A 231 -20.12 -15.82 -15.74
N GLN A 232 -20.55 -17.04 -15.37
CA GLN A 232 -21.05 -17.29 -14.01
C GLN A 232 -19.90 -17.33 -13.01
N LYS A 233 -18.76 -17.93 -13.37
CA LYS A 233 -17.56 -17.91 -12.51
C LYS A 233 -17.10 -16.48 -12.21
N LEU A 234 -17.18 -15.59 -13.20
CA LEU A 234 -16.86 -14.17 -13.04
C LEU A 234 -17.73 -13.47 -11.99
N GLU A 235 -19.02 -13.83 -11.87
CA GLU A 235 -19.88 -13.26 -10.82
C GLU A 235 -19.41 -13.63 -9.41
N TYR A 236 -18.87 -14.83 -9.22
CA TYR A 236 -18.23 -15.20 -7.95
C TYR A 236 -16.91 -14.45 -7.72
N ASP A 237 -16.12 -14.22 -8.77
CA ASP A 237 -14.89 -13.41 -8.67
C ASP A 237 -15.19 -11.97 -8.26
N LYS A 238 -16.31 -11.39 -8.73
CA LYS A 238 -16.75 -10.06 -8.26
C LYS A 238 -17.00 -10.02 -6.76
N VAL A 239 -17.51 -11.10 -6.16
CA VAL A 239 -17.69 -11.18 -4.70
C VAL A 239 -16.35 -11.26 -3.98
N LEU A 240 -15.36 -11.97 -4.55
CA LEU A 240 -13.98 -11.94 -4.03
C LEU A 240 -13.37 -10.55 -4.13
N TRP A 241 -13.54 -9.84 -5.24
CA TRP A 241 -13.05 -8.46 -5.39
C TRP A 241 -13.70 -7.51 -4.38
N LEU A 242 -15.00 -7.69 -4.10
CA LEU A 242 -15.65 -6.97 -3.03
C LEU A 242 -14.99 -7.29 -1.69
N ALA A 243 -14.77 -8.56 -1.36
CA ALA A 243 -14.08 -8.93 -0.12
C ALA A 243 -12.65 -8.39 -0.02
N ASP A 244 -11.92 -8.36 -1.15
CA ASP A 244 -10.59 -7.77 -1.25
C ASP A 244 -10.60 -6.24 -1.11
N SER A 245 -11.74 -5.58 -1.33
CA SER A 245 -11.91 -4.14 -1.07
C SER A 245 -12.15 -3.80 0.40
N TYR A 246 -12.47 -4.80 1.23
CA TYR A 246 -12.63 -4.66 2.66
C TYR A 246 -11.32 -5.07 3.35
N TYR A 247 -10.50 -4.07 3.59
CA TYR A 247 -9.30 -4.23 4.38
C TYR A 247 -9.16 -3.03 5.30
N GLU A 248 -8.59 -3.29 6.47
CA GLU A 248 -8.09 -2.23 7.33
C GLU A 248 -6.65 -1.98 6.94
N ILE A 249 -6.28 -0.71 6.86
CA ILE A 249 -4.89 -0.31 6.75
C ILE A 249 -4.47 0.27 8.09
N VAL A 250 -3.29 -0.14 8.55
CA VAL A 250 -2.68 0.38 9.77
C VAL A 250 -1.34 0.98 9.40
N PHE A 251 -1.12 2.21 9.87
CA PHE A 251 0.19 2.84 9.85
C PHE A 251 0.84 2.68 11.23
N SER A 252 2.18 2.72 11.27
CA SER A 252 2.89 2.84 12.55
C SER A 252 2.40 4.07 13.30
N LEU A 253 2.34 3.99 14.64
CA LEU A 253 2.04 5.15 15.48
C LEU A 253 3.09 6.27 15.35
N ASP A 254 4.27 5.93 14.84
CA ASP A 254 5.36 6.89 14.59
C ASP A 254 5.25 7.57 13.21
N THR A 255 4.21 7.26 12.42
CA THR A 255 3.99 7.84 11.09
C THR A 255 3.25 9.16 11.20
N ASP A 256 3.82 10.23 10.63
CA ASP A 256 3.10 11.51 10.50
C ASP A 256 2.05 11.41 9.39
N ILE A 257 1.04 12.27 9.44
CA ILE A 257 -0.02 12.31 8.43
C ILE A 257 0.47 12.67 7.02
N SER A 258 1.62 13.37 6.93
CA SER A 258 2.09 14.05 5.70
C SER A 258 3.17 13.34 4.91
#